data_AF-A0AAD7VKH2-F1
#
_entry.id   AF-A0AAD7VKH2-F1
#
_cell.length_a   1.000
_cell.length_b   1.000
_cell.length_c   1.000
_cell.angle_alpha   90.00
_cell.angle_beta   90.00
_cell.angle_gamma   90.00
#
_symmetry.space_group_name_H-M   'P 1'
#
loop_
_entity.id
_entity.type
_entity.pdbx_description
1 polymer ?
#
loop_
_entity_poly.entity_id
_entity_poly.type
_entity_poly.pdbx_seq_one_letter_code
_entity_poly.pdbx_strand_id
1 'polypeptide(L)'
;MATSSVASPLCTWLLAACMSVACDSDHSRNPSLFHSSKRMSRWARRRKVISKCISGSSEFNRGLISSFYGSSIQSLTSSCLAFEPCDEYYSSIRLSSLGFFGDNRFSLLFGSKNDTFSGRQRRMNRAVHSGEAMAVAVEPTKELTALNKPLTKQRRVVVTGLGVVTPLGHDPDFFYNNLLEGVSGISEIETFDCAQYPTRIAGEIKSFSTDGWVAPKLSKRMDKFMLYMLLAGKKALADGGITEDAMDELNKEKCGVLIGSAMGGMKVFYDAIEALRISYRKMNPFCVPFATTNMGSAILAMDLGWMGPNYSISTACATSNFCILNAAHHISRGEADVMLCGGSDAAIIPIGLGGFVACRALSQRNSDPTKASRPWDINRDGFVMGEGAGVLLLEELEHAKKRGANIYAEFLGGSFSCDAYHMTEPHPDGAGVILCIENALAQSGVSREDVNYINAHATSTLAGDLKEYQALVHCFSQNPELRVNSTKSMIGHLLGAAGGVEAVATVQAIRTGWVHPNINLENPDASVDTKLLVGVKKERLNIKAALSNSFGFGGHNSSILFAPYK
;
A
#
# COMPACT_ATOMS: atom_id res chain seq x y z
N MET A 1 -10.12 13.69 -57.33
CA MET A 1 -10.93 14.15 -56.17
C MET A 1 -10.07 14.05 -54.94
N ALA A 2 -10.01 15.10 -54.12
CA ALA A 2 -9.22 15.09 -52.89
C ALA A 2 -10.11 14.71 -51.71
N THR A 3 -9.56 13.92 -50.78
CA THR A 3 -10.07 13.82 -49.40
C THR A 3 -8.87 13.85 -48.46
N SER A 4 -8.81 14.88 -47.62
CA SER A 4 -7.75 15.14 -46.67
C SER A 4 -8.06 14.50 -45.32
N SER A 5 -7.08 13.81 -44.73
CA SER A 5 -7.08 13.42 -43.32
C SER A 5 -6.04 14.27 -42.59
N VAL A 6 -6.49 15.26 -41.83
CA VAL A 6 -5.62 16.16 -41.07
C VAL A 6 -5.22 15.49 -39.74
N ALA A 7 -3.97 15.06 -39.64
CA ALA A 7 -3.39 14.64 -38.36
C ALA A 7 -2.75 15.85 -37.66
N SER A 8 -3.03 16.01 -36.37
CA SER A 8 -2.54 17.12 -35.53
C SER A 8 -1.04 17.00 -35.23
N PRO A 9 -0.25 18.09 -35.31
CA PRO A 9 1.21 18.07 -35.09
C PRO A 9 1.64 18.20 -33.62
N LEU A 10 0.80 17.78 -32.66
CA LEU A 10 1.03 18.01 -31.22
C LEU A 10 1.63 16.83 -30.43
N CYS A 11 2.03 15.74 -31.08
CA CYS A 11 2.46 14.50 -30.40
C CYS A 11 3.93 14.08 -30.63
N THR A 12 4.81 14.98 -31.10
CA THR A 12 6.22 14.66 -31.42
C THR A 12 7.27 15.35 -30.56
N TRP A 13 6.90 16.33 -29.73
CA TRP A 13 7.86 17.04 -28.86
C TRP A 13 8.13 16.37 -27.50
N LEU A 14 7.21 15.53 -27.01
CA LEU A 14 7.35 14.84 -25.72
C LEU A 14 8.25 13.60 -25.75
N LEU A 15 8.49 13.02 -26.93
CA LEU A 15 9.37 11.85 -27.12
C LEU A 15 10.84 12.22 -27.36
N ALA A 16 11.14 13.48 -27.72
CA ALA A 16 12.50 13.91 -28.08
C ALA A 16 13.36 14.33 -26.86
N ALA A 17 12.77 14.58 -25.70
CA ALA A 17 13.48 15.12 -24.53
C ALA A 17 14.19 14.07 -23.65
N CYS A 18 14.02 12.77 -23.92
CA CYS A 18 14.55 11.67 -23.10
C CYS A 18 15.66 10.84 -23.78
N MET A 19 16.13 11.23 -24.98
CA MET A 19 17.03 10.43 -25.83
C MET A 19 18.33 11.18 -26.18
N SER A 20 18.90 11.98 -25.27
CA SER A 20 20.07 12.82 -25.59
C SER A 20 21.06 13.08 -24.44
N VAL A 21 21.50 12.01 -23.75
CA VAL A 21 22.85 11.97 -23.12
C VAL A 21 23.40 10.54 -23.13
N ALA A 22 23.98 10.09 -24.25
CA ALA A 22 25.03 9.06 -24.30
C ALA A 22 25.52 8.85 -25.74
N CYS A 23 26.70 9.40 -26.04
CA CYS A 23 27.79 8.78 -26.82
C CYS A 23 28.71 9.86 -27.37
N ASP A 24 29.89 9.99 -26.77
CA ASP A 24 31.10 10.21 -27.55
C ASP A 24 32.11 9.16 -27.08
N SER A 25 32.62 8.39 -28.03
CA SER A 25 33.53 7.27 -27.81
C SER A 25 34.86 7.60 -28.45
N ASP A 26 35.93 7.62 -27.67
CA ASP A 26 37.29 7.72 -28.20
C ASP A 26 38.15 6.56 -27.70
N HIS A 27 38.75 5.83 -28.65
CA HIS A 27 39.57 4.65 -28.40
C HIS A 27 41.06 5.02 -28.37
N SER A 28 41.80 4.63 -27.32
CA SER A 28 43.14 4.05 -27.53
C SER A 28 43.75 3.33 -26.31
N ARG A 29 44.02 2.03 -26.51
CA ARG A 29 45.19 1.22 -26.07
C ARG A 29 45.62 1.23 -24.58
N ASN A 30 45.41 0.05 -23.95
CA ASN A 30 46.16 -0.59 -22.85
C ASN A 30 47.71 -0.55 -23.03
N PRO A 31 48.58 -0.86 -22.00
CA PRO A 31 48.30 -1.77 -20.85
C PRO A 31 48.93 -1.51 -19.45
N SER A 32 48.31 -2.10 -18.42
CA SER A 32 48.92 -2.85 -17.29
C SER A 32 49.71 -2.18 -16.12
N LEU A 33 49.70 -2.93 -14.99
CA LEU A 33 50.63 -2.98 -13.83
C LEU A 33 50.44 -2.07 -12.58
N PHE A 34 50.07 -2.76 -11.49
CA PHE A 34 50.66 -2.75 -10.11
C PHE A 34 50.76 -1.49 -9.20
N HIS A 35 50.55 -1.81 -7.91
CA HIS A 35 51.11 -1.22 -6.68
C HIS A 35 50.75 0.21 -6.21
N SER A 36 49.88 0.22 -5.18
CA SER A 36 50.13 0.66 -3.79
C SER A 36 50.76 2.02 -3.44
N SER A 37 50.32 2.50 -2.26
CA SER A 37 51.06 3.31 -1.28
C SER A 37 50.96 4.84 -1.35
N LYS A 38 50.29 5.38 -0.32
CA LYS A 38 50.68 6.53 0.52
C LYS A 38 51.50 7.65 -0.14
N ARG A 39 50.94 8.87 -0.13
CA ARG A 39 51.53 9.94 0.71
C ARG A 39 50.59 11.11 0.99
N MET A 40 50.72 11.63 2.21
CA MET A 40 50.22 12.94 2.61
C MET A 40 51.03 14.05 1.93
N SER A 41 50.42 15.22 1.72
CA SER A 41 51.12 16.48 1.94
C SER A 41 50.17 17.52 2.54
N ARG A 42 50.67 18.25 3.55
CA ARG A 42 50.04 19.46 4.09
C ARG A 42 50.50 20.63 3.25
N TRP A 43 49.66 21.65 3.06
CA TRP A 43 50.08 23.04 3.32
C TRP A 43 48.91 24.00 3.51
N ALA A 44 49.20 25.14 4.13
CA ALA A 44 48.20 26.03 4.72
C ALA A 44 48.58 27.51 4.58
N ARG A 45 47.61 28.38 4.93
CA ARG A 45 47.67 29.85 5.10
C ARG A 45 47.51 30.69 3.82
N ARG A 46 46.52 31.59 3.88
CA ARG A 46 46.78 33.01 4.23
C ARG A 46 45.58 33.62 5.00
N ARG A 47 45.86 34.61 5.86
CA ARG A 47 44.90 35.44 6.62
C ARG A 47 45.07 36.90 6.20
N LYS A 48 43.97 37.67 6.20
CA LYS A 48 43.77 39.07 6.67
C LYS A 48 42.27 39.37 6.45
N VAL A 49 41.44 39.76 7.44
CA VAL A 49 41.44 40.96 8.32
C VAL A 49 41.33 42.22 7.44
N ILE A 50 40.25 43.02 7.48
CA ILE A 50 39.92 44.02 8.53
C ILE A 50 38.38 44.12 8.79
N SER A 51 38.02 44.73 9.93
CA SER A 51 36.68 44.88 10.55
C SER A 51 36.24 46.36 10.74
N LYS A 52 34.98 46.57 11.19
CA LYS A 52 34.40 47.84 11.77
C LYS A 52 34.12 48.97 10.75
N CYS A 53 33.20 49.94 10.91
CA CYS A 53 32.03 50.26 11.77
C CYS A 53 31.29 51.49 11.10
N ILE A 54 30.19 52.14 11.56
CA ILE A 54 29.43 52.15 12.84
C ILE A 54 27.90 52.42 12.62
N SER A 55 27.20 53.02 13.61
CA SER A 55 25.78 53.35 13.80
C SER A 55 25.19 54.60 13.08
N GLY A 56 23.85 54.71 13.07
CA GLY A 56 23.05 55.96 13.00
C GLY A 56 21.73 55.75 12.22
N SER A 57 20.50 55.71 12.77
CA SER A 57 19.73 56.60 13.68
C SER A 57 18.75 57.54 12.95
N SER A 58 17.58 57.76 13.56
CA SER A 58 16.52 58.77 13.30
C SER A 58 15.29 58.40 12.44
N GLU A 59 14.15 58.96 12.88
CA GLU A 59 12.77 58.73 12.43
C GLU A 59 12.31 59.75 11.36
N PHE A 60 11.00 59.67 11.00
CA PHE A 60 10.10 60.58 10.24
C PHE A 60 9.57 59.93 8.94
N ASN A 61 8.27 59.96 8.59
CA ASN A 61 7.09 60.52 9.28
C ASN A 61 5.77 59.81 8.84
N ARG A 62 4.67 60.16 9.51
CA ARG A 62 3.23 59.90 9.19
C ARG A 62 2.87 60.32 7.75
N GLY A 63 1.77 59.88 7.11
CA GLY A 63 0.63 59.02 7.51
C GLY A 63 -0.67 59.44 6.79
N LEU A 64 -1.66 58.54 6.62
CA LEU A 64 -3.07 58.73 6.17
C LEU A 64 -3.64 57.29 5.99
N ILE A 65 -4.56 56.69 6.75
CA ILE A 65 -5.81 57.08 7.46
C ILE A 65 -7.08 57.11 6.59
N SER A 66 -7.82 55.98 6.67
CA SER A 66 -9.28 55.83 6.83
C SER A 66 -10.23 55.58 5.63
N SER A 67 -11.34 54.93 6.00
CA SER A 67 -12.55 54.54 5.23
C SER A 67 -12.36 53.38 4.24
N PHE A 68 -13.22 52.35 4.19
CA PHE A 68 -14.58 52.19 4.74
C PHE A 68 -14.76 50.95 5.63
N TYR A 69 -15.73 51.03 6.54
CA TYR A 69 -16.19 49.92 7.39
C TYR A 69 -17.64 49.56 7.02
N GLY A 70 -17.96 48.27 7.01
CA GLY A 70 -19.33 47.76 7.14
C GLY A 70 -20.15 47.55 5.85
N SER A 71 -20.37 46.29 5.48
CA SER A 71 -21.72 45.69 5.49
C SER A 71 -21.71 44.16 5.32
N SER A 72 -22.64 43.51 6.01
CA SER A 72 -23.20 42.16 5.78
C SER A 72 -22.25 40.97 5.56
N ILE A 73 -22.11 40.16 6.62
CA ILE A 73 -21.93 38.70 6.52
C ILE A 73 -23.23 38.10 5.95
N GLN A 74 -23.16 37.49 4.76
CA GLN A 74 -23.92 36.28 4.33
C GLN A 74 -23.67 36.00 2.84
N SER A 75 -23.87 34.73 2.44
CA SER A 75 -23.77 34.21 1.05
C SER A 75 -22.35 34.10 0.44
N LEU A 76 -21.71 32.95 0.64
CA LEU A 76 -20.94 32.24 -0.41
C LEU A 76 -20.62 30.78 0.04
N THR A 77 -21.68 29.99 0.28
CA THR A 77 -21.58 28.54 0.51
C THR A 77 -22.66 27.83 -0.29
N SER A 78 -22.41 27.60 -1.58
CA SER A 78 -23.16 26.60 -2.37
C SER A 78 -22.45 26.28 -3.69
N SER A 79 -21.54 25.32 -3.67
CA SER A 79 -21.10 24.57 -4.86
C SER A 79 -20.41 23.25 -4.47
N CYS A 80 -21.05 22.48 -3.59
CA CYS A 80 -20.73 21.06 -3.41
C CYS A 80 -21.77 20.22 -4.18
N LEU A 81 -21.28 19.28 -4.98
CA LEU A 81 -22.10 18.43 -5.84
C LEU A 81 -22.94 17.46 -5.00
N ALA A 82 -24.22 17.80 -4.79
CA ALA A 82 -25.22 16.83 -4.40
C ALA A 82 -25.69 16.09 -5.66
N PHE A 83 -25.36 14.80 -5.76
CA PHE A 83 -26.06 13.90 -6.66
C PHE A 83 -27.38 13.49 -5.99
N GLU A 84 -28.48 14.12 -6.41
CA GLU A 84 -29.81 13.59 -6.11
C GLU A 84 -30.04 12.29 -6.90
N PRO A 85 -30.69 11.27 -6.31
CA PRO A 85 -31.08 10.07 -7.04
C PRO A 85 -32.26 10.37 -7.98
N CYS A 86 -32.14 10.02 -9.27
CA CYS A 86 -33.24 10.13 -10.22
C CYS A 86 -34.34 9.09 -9.94
N ASP A 87 -35.44 9.52 -9.31
CA ASP A 87 -36.70 8.78 -9.20
C ASP A 87 -37.46 8.73 -10.55
N GLU A 88 -36.89 8.06 -11.56
CA GLU A 88 -37.56 7.88 -12.86
C GLU A 88 -37.23 6.53 -13.53
N TYR A 89 -37.41 5.40 -12.83
CA TYR A 89 -37.40 4.07 -13.47
C TYR A 89 -38.34 2.98 -12.90
N TYR A 90 -39.22 3.29 -11.93
CA TYR A 90 -40.18 2.31 -11.38
C TYR A 90 -41.58 2.91 -11.14
N SER A 91 -42.36 3.14 -12.21
CA SER A 91 -43.75 3.61 -12.09
C SER A 91 -44.69 3.25 -13.26
N SER A 92 -44.72 1.96 -13.64
CA SER A 92 -45.96 1.32 -14.14
C SER A 92 -45.89 -0.17 -13.77
N ILE A 93 -46.79 -0.72 -12.95
CA ILE A 93 -48.22 -0.96 -13.22
C ILE A 93 -49.10 -0.52 -12.04
N ARG A 94 -50.32 -0.05 -12.35
CA ARG A 94 -51.33 0.38 -11.36
C ARG A 94 -52.14 -0.78 -10.76
N LEU A 95 -52.23 -0.76 -9.43
CA LEU A 95 -53.46 -0.64 -8.64
C LEU A 95 -54.66 -1.61 -8.88
N SER A 96 -54.86 -2.53 -7.93
CA SER A 96 -56.17 -2.94 -7.39
C SER A 96 -55.90 -3.58 -5.99
N SER A 97 -56.20 -2.93 -4.87
CA SER A 97 -57.49 -2.72 -4.20
C SER A 97 -58.04 -3.93 -3.41
N LEU A 98 -58.10 -3.78 -2.09
CA LEU A 98 -59.00 -4.45 -1.11
C LEU A 98 -58.82 -5.96 -0.82
N GLY A 99 -58.13 -6.24 0.29
CA GLY A 99 -58.77 -6.82 1.49
C GLY A 99 -58.92 -8.34 1.67
N PHE A 100 -59.05 -8.72 2.96
CA PHE A 100 -59.49 -10.00 3.55
C PHE A 100 -58.51 -11.20 3.68
N PHE A 101 -58.22 -11.51 4.95
CA PHE A 101 -58.15 -12.84 5.62
C PHE A 101 -57.57 -14.08 4.90
N GLY A 102 -56.74 -14.83 5.64
CA GLY A 102 -56.87 -16.30 5.69
C GLY A 102 -55.59 -17.13 5.48
N ASP A 103 -54.94 -17.47 6.60
CA ASP A 103 -54.50 -18.83 6.95
C ASP A 103 -53.97 -19.83 5.90
N ASN A 104 -52.75 -20.32 6.21
CA ASN A 104 -52.34 -21.73 6.19
C ASN A 104 -51.97 -22.49 4.87
N ARG A 105 -50.72 -22.99 4.90
CA ARG A 105 -50.21 -24.32 4.46
C ARG A 105 -49.73 -24.59 3.02
N PHE A 106 -48.50 -25.13 3.02
CA PHE A 106 -47.99 -26.29 2.26
C PHE A 106 -47.64 -26.17 0.75
N SER A 107 -46.33 -26.05 0.54
CA SER A 107 -45.48 -27.08 -0.11
C SER A 107 -45.43 -27.26 -1.64
N LEU A 108 -44.17 -27.20 -2.10
CA LEU A 108 -43.48 -28.20 -2.95
C LEU A 108 -43.69 -28.25 -4.48
N LEU A 109 -42.53 -28.48 -5.11
CA LEU A 109 -42.23 -29.22 -6.35
C LEU A 109 -42.04 -28.48 -7.69
N PHE A 110 -40.79 -28.58 -8.14
CA PHE A 110 -40.28 -28.69 -9.51
C PHE A 110 -41.27 -29.25 -10.56
N GLY A 111 -41.19 -28.73 -11.79
CA GLY A 111 -41.83 -29.34 -12.96
C GLY A 111 -41.41 -28.70 -14.28
N SER A 112 -40.33 -29.20 -14.89
CA SER A 112 -39.96 -28.89 -16.28
C SER A 112 -40.91 -29.59 -17.27
N LYS A 113 -41.18 -28.97 -18.44
CA LYS A 113 -41.30 -29.68 -19.72
C LYS A 113 -41.24 -28.75 -20.94
N ASN A 114 -40.52 -29.21 -21.97
CA ASN A 114 -40.64 -28.74 -23.35
C ASN A 114 -42.00 -29.15 -23.92
N ASP A 115 -42.48 -28.41 -24.93
CA ASP A 115 -43.26 -29.04 -25.99
C ASP A 115 -43.08 -28.34 -27.35
N THR A 116 -43.44 -29.03 -28.44
CA THR A 116 -42.97 -28.71 -29.79
C THR A 116 -44.06 -28.66 -30.88
N PHE A 117 -43.83 -27.77 -31.85
CA PHE A 117 -44.20 -27.86 -33.28
C PHE A 117 -45.58 -27.44 -33.82
N SER A 118 -45.49 -26.67 -34.92
CA SER A 118 -46.48 -26.35 -35.97
C SER A 118 -47.65 -25.42 -35.61
N GLY A 119 -48.09 -24.49 -36.47
CA GLY A 119 -47.52 -24.00 -37.73
C GLY A 119 -48.57 -23.39 -38.68
N ARG A 120 -48.35 -22.18 -39.21
CA ARG A 120 -49.02 -21.70 -40.43
C ARG A 120 -48.32 -20.49 -41.06
N GLN A 121 -48.27 -20.48 -42.40
CA GLN A 121 -47.57 -19.49 -43.21
C GLN A 121 -48.36 -18.18 -43.36
N ARG A 122 -47.64 -17.06 -43.55
CA ARG A 122 -48.07 -16.02 -44.50
C ARG A 122 -46.89 -15.56 -45.34
N ARG A 123 -47.11 -15.54 -46.65
CA ARG A 123 -46.14 -15.29 -47.72
C ARG A 123 -46.27 -13.82 -48.16
N MET A 124 -45.17 -13.11 -48.37
CA MET A 124 -45.12 -12.00 -49.33
C MET A 124 -43.72 -11.89 -49.93
N ASN A 125 -43.65 -11.76 -51.25
CA ASN A 125 -42.42 -11.82 -52.02
C ASN A 125 -41.75 -10.45 -52.15
N ARG A 126 -40.43 -10.41 -52.21
CA ARG A 126 -39.71 -9.50 -53.11
C ARG A 126 -38.40 -10.15 -53.58
N ALA A 127 -38.06 -9.92 -54.85
CA ALA A 127 -36.99 -10.63 -55.55
C ALA A 127 -35.60 -10.01 -55.31
N VAL A 128 -34.56 -10.83 -55.42
CA VAL A 128 -33.16 -10.42 -55.53
C VAL A 128 -32.54 -11.19 -56.70
N HIS A 129 -31.71 -10.53 -57.50
CA HIS A 129 -31.00 -11.13 -58.63
C HIS A 129 -29.60 -11.65 -58.23
N SER A 130 -29.25 -12.78 -58.84
CA SER A 130 -27.92 -13.35 -59.09
C SER A 130 -26.68 -12.65 -58.50
N GLY A 131 -25.98 -13.37 -57.63
CA GLY A 131 -24.53 -13.37 -57.53
C GLY A 131 -24.05 -14.81 -57.39
N GLU A 132 -23.13 -15.26 -58.24
CA GLU A 132 -22.59 -16.63 -58.17
C GLU A 132 -21.66 -16.78 -56.96
N ALA A 133 -21.88 -17.81 -56.16
CA ALA A 133 -21.01 -18.18 -55.04
C ALA A 133 -20.21 -19.44 -55.42
N MET A 134 -18.92 -19.27 -55.71
CA MET A 134 -17.98 -20.39 -55.85
C MET A 134 -17.80 -21.08 -54.48
N ALA A 135 -18.22 -22.34 -54.38
CA ALA A 135 -18.00 -23.14 -53.18
C ALA A 135 -16.56 -23.67 -53.17
N VAL A 136 -15.69 -23.09 -52.34
CA VAL A 136 -14.39 -23.69 -51.99
C VAL A 136 -14.65 -24.71 -50.88
N ALA A 137 -14.39 -25.98 -51.18
CA ALA A 137 -14.45 -27.05 -50.18
C ALA A 137 -13.32 -26.87 -49.15
N VAL A 138 -13.68 -26.61 -47.90
CA VAL A 138 -12.74 -26.62 -46.77
C VAL A 138 -12.71 -28.02 -46.20
N GLU A 139 -11.60 -28.73 -46.37
CA GLU A 139 -11.40 -30.02 -45.69
C GLU A 139 -11.35 -29.85 -44.17
N PRO A 140 -11.76 -30.85 -43.38
CA PRO A 140 -11.76 -30.74 -41.92
C PRO A 140 -10.32 -30.64 -41.42
N THR A 141 -9.96 -29.48 -40.86
CA THR A 141 -8.67 -29.31 -40.20
C THR A 141 -8.55 -30.28 -39.03
N LYS A 142 -7.37 -30.92 -38.95
CA LYS A 142 -6.99 -31.95 -37.97
C LYS A 142 -7.45 -31.61 -36.55
N GLU A 143 -7.78 -32.68 -35.82
CA GLU A 143 -7.97 -32.65 -34.37
C GLU A 143 -6.95 -31.73 -33.69
N LEU A 144 -7.46 -30.70 -33.02
CA LEU A 144 -6.72 -30.01 -31.97
C LEU A 144 -6.50 -31.04 -30.86
N THR A 145 -5.36 -31.75 -30.92
CA THR A 145 -4.84 -32.47 -29.78
C THR A 145 -4.83 -31.51 -28.61
N ALA A 146 -5.69 -31.76 -27.62
CA ALA A 146 -5.70 -31.01 -26.39
C ALA A 146 -4.30 -31.13 -25.79
N LEU A 147 -3.54 -30.04 -25.90
CA LEU A 147 -2.31 -29.88 -25.14
C LEU A 147 -2.73 -29.86 -23.69
N ASN A 148 -2.74 -31.05 -23.07
CA ASN A 148 -2.81 -31.24 -21.64
C ASN A 148 -1.67 -30.43 -21.06
N LYS A 149 -1.98 -29.17 -20.69
CA LYS A 149 -1.07 -28.29 -20.00
C LYS A 149 -0.61 -29.10 -18.79
N PRO A 150 0.67 -29.49 -18.70
CA PRO A 150 1.11 -30.40 -17.65
C PRO A 150 0.70 -29.80 -16.32
N LEU A 151 0.28 -30.64 -15.37
CA LEU A 151 -0.07 -30.21 -14.02
C LEU A 151 1.16 -29.51 -13.41
N THR A 152 1.22 -28.19 -13.58
CA THR A 152 2.34 -27.38 -13.13
C THR A 152 2.29 -27.39 -11.62
N LYS A 153 3.21 -28.16 -11.02
CA LYS A 153 3.47 -28.18 -9.59
C LYS A 153 3.53 -26.72 -9.12
N GLN A 154 2.55 -26.33 -8.30
CA GLN A 154 2.35 -24.94 -7.91
C GLN A 154 3.64 -24.38 -7.30
N ARG A 155 4.18 -23.30 -7.88
CA ARG A 155 5.43 -22.70 -7.40
C ARG A 155 5.19 -22.12 -6.02
N ARG A 156 5.88 -22.66 -5.01
CA ARG A 156 5.79 -22.21 -3.61
C ARG A 156 6.56 -20.90 -3.46
N VAL A 157 6.03 -19.98 -2.65
CA VAL A 157 6.61 -18.66 -2.44
C VAL A 157 7.12 -18.56 -1.00
N VAL A 158 8.37 -18.14 -0.83
CA VAL A 158 9.02 -18.01 0.49
C VAL A 158 9.50 -16.58 0.72
N VAL A 159 9.56 -16.19 1.99
CA VAL A 159 10.17 -14.94 2.44
C VAL A 159 11.64 -15.21 2.72
N THR A 160 12.54 -14.62 1.93
CA THR A 160 13.99 -14.81 2.11
C THR A 160 14.70 -13.60 2.69
N GLY A 161 14.08 -12.42 2.70
CA GLY A 161 14.67 -11.19 3.23
C GLY A 161 13.63 -10.18 3.76
N LEU A 162 14.03 -9.40 4.78
CA LEU A 162 13.19 -8.46 5.52
C LEU A 162 13.81 -7.05 5.51
N GLY A 163 12.99 -6.02 5.28
CA GLY A 163 13.44 -4.64 5.29
C GLY A 163 12.40 -3.71 5.89
N VAL A 164 12.82 -2.85 6.84
CA VAL A 164 11.93 -1.90 7.51
C VAL A 164 12.57 -0.53 7.68
N VAL A 165 11.72 0.49 7.70
CA VAL A 165 12.03 1.86 8.12
C VAL A 165 10.82 2.34 8.93
N THR A 166 10.96 2.45 10.25
CA THR A 166 9.85 2.77 11.18
C THR A 166 10.29 3.78 12.25
N PRO A 167 9.35 4.36 13.03
CA PRO A 167 9.65 5.17 14.21
C PRO A 167 10.41 4.40 15.31
N LEU A 168 10.34 3.05 15.30
CA LEU A 168 11.03 2.15 16.23
C LEU A 168 12.34 1.57 15.68
N GLY A 169 12.81 2.07 14.53
CA GLY A 169 14.10 1.70 13.94
C GLY A 169 14.01 1.20 12.49
N HIS A 170 15.18 0.94 11.93
CA HIS A 170 15.38 0.65 10.50
C HIS A 170 16.11 -0.68 10.26
N ASP A 171 16.10 -1.56 11.25
CA ASP A 171 16.69 -2.88 11.23
C ASP A 171 15.61 -3.87 11.71
N PRO A 172 15.35 -4.99 11.02
CA PRO A 172 14.23 -5.87 11.34
C PRO A 172 14.29 -6.49 12.74
N ASP A 173 15.48 -6.80 13.26
CA ASP A 173 15.66 -7.42 14.56
C ASP A 173 15.55 -6.37 15.69
N PHE A 174 16.16 -5.19 15.53
CA PHE A 174 16.02 -4.08 16.46
C PHE A 174 14.57 -3.58 16.55
N PHE A 175 13.92 -3.40 15.38
CA PHE A 175 12.49 -3.06 15.29
C PHE A 175 11.63 -4.07 16.05
N TYR A 176 11.84 -5.37 15.79
CA TYR A 176 11.02 -6.40 16.41
C TYR A 176 11.24 -6.52 17.93
N ASN A 177 12.48 -6.37 18.39
CA ASN A 177 12.78 -6.31 19.83
C ASN A 177 12.07 -5.13 20.51
N ASN A 178 12.02 -3.96 19.88
CA ASN A 178 11.27 -2.81 20.41
C ASN A 178 9.76 -3.07 20.49
N LEU A 179 9.19 -3.81 19.51
CA LEU A 179 7.79 -4.27 19.60
C LEU A 179 7.60 -5.22 20.79
N LEU A 180 8.48 -6.22 20.95
CA LEU A 180 8.40 -7.20 22.03
C LEU A 180 8.48 -6.55 23.43
N GLU A 181 9.29 -5.51 23.60
CA GLU A 181 9.37 -4.72 24.84
C GLU A 181 8.23 -3.68 25.01
N GLY A 182 7.32 -3.54 24.04
CA GLY A 182 6.20 -2.62 24.12
C GLY A 182 6.57 -1.14 23.99
N VAL A 183 7.65 -0.82 23.26
CA VAL A 183 8.12 0.56 23.09
C VAL A 183 7.16 1.32 22.17
N SER A 184 6.59 2.42 22.65
CA SER A 184 5.82 3.33 21.79
C SER A 184 6.74 4.25 20.99
N GLY A 185 6.57 4.26 19.67
CA GLY A 185 7.18 5.20 18.74
C GLY A 185 6.37 6.49 18.54
N ILE A 186 5.23 6.63 19.23
CA ILE A 186 4.36 7.81 19.15
C ILE A 186 4.86 8.91 20.09
N SER A 187 5.05 10.12 19.56
CA SER A 187 5.42 11.32 20.30
C SER A 187 4.79 12.58 19.68
N GLU A 188 5.11 13.75 20.22
CA GLU A 188 4.84 15.04 19.54
C GLU A 188 5.54 15.11 18.18
N ILE A 189 4.93 15.84 17.23
CA ILE A 189 5.44 16.07 15.87
C ILE A 189 6.50 17.18 15.92
N GLU A 190 7.67 16.91 15.36
CA GLU A 190 8.84 17.82 15.32
C GLU A 190 9.13 18.34 13.89
N THR A 191 8.72 17.62 12.83
CA THR A 191 8.99 18.02 11.42
C THR A 191 8.36 19.37 11.02
N PHE A 192 7.29 19.84 11.67
CA PHE A 192 6.67 21.14 11.38
C PHE A 192 5.86 21.70 12.56
N ASP A 193 5.62 23.01 12.57
CA ASP A 193 4.74 23.66 13.56
C ASP A 193 3.28 23.20 13.37
N CYS A 194 2.80 22.42 14.33
CA CYS A 194 1.44 21.93 14.41
C CYS A 194 0.65 22.53 15.59
N ALA A 195 1.12 23.61 16.24
CA ALA A 195 0.51 24.14 17.47
C ALA A 195 -0.99 24.47 17.37
N GLN A 196 -1.46 24.86 16.17
CA GLN A 196 -2.88 25.16 15.89
C GLN A 196 -3.73 23.93 15.51
N TYR A 197 -3.13 22.74 15.36
CA TYR A 197 -3.84 21.52 14.98
C TYR A 197 -4.44 20.83 16.21
N PRO A 198 -5.66 20.23 16.10
CA PRO A 198 -6.26 19.42 17.16
C PRO A 198 -5.43 18.19 17.54
N THR A 199 -4.77 17.57 16.56
CA THR A 199 -3.79 16.47 16.75
C THR A 199 -2.39 17.00 16.46
N ARG A 200 -1.44 16.73 17.36
CA ARG A 200 -0.04 17.19 17.32
C ARG A 200 0.95 16.06 17.58
N ILE A 201 0.49 14.83 17.43
CA ILE A 201 1.21 13.60 17.77
C ILE A 201 1.22 12.64 16.59
N ALA A 202 2.33 11.90 16.43
CA ALA A 202 2.48 10.88 15.39
C ALA A 202 3.60 9.89 15.73
N GLY A 203 3.61 8.75 15.04
CA GLY A 203 4.78 7.91 14.86
C GLY A 203 5.72 8.52 13.80
N GLU A 204 6.49 9.52 14.19
CA GLU A 204 7.44 10.24 13.30
C GLU A 204 8.81 9.56 13.25
N ILE A 205 9.42 9.49 12.06
CA ILE A 205 10.81 9.05 11.93
C ILE A 205 11.75 10.25 12.18
N LYS A 206 12.14 10.43 13.46
CA LYS A 206 12.97 11.55 13.92
C LYS A 206 14.43 11.53 13.43
N SER A 207 14.97 10.34 13.15
CA SER A 207 16.32 10.17 12.62
C SER A 207 16.27 9.26 11.41
N PHE A 208 16.78 9.74 10.28
CA PHE A 208 16.81 9.01 9.02
C PHE A 208 18.07 9.36 8.25
N SER A 209 18.76 8.36 7.73
CA SER A 209 19.87 8.53 6.79
C SER A 209 19.75 7.51 5.65
N THR A 210 20.12 7.95 4.46
CA THR A 210 20.26 7.11 3.26
C THR A 210 21.72 6.81 2.91
N ASP A 211 22.66 7.15 3.79
CA ASP A 211 24.10 7.05 3.51
C ASP A 211 24.51 5.59 3.25
N GLY A 212 25.26 5.37 2.17
CA GLY A 212 25.60 4.04 1.66
C GLY A 212 24.48 3.32 0.88
N TRP A 213 23.23 3.78 0.97
CA TRP A 213 22.07 3.09 0.36
C TRP A 213 21.47 3.82 -0.84
N VAL A 214 21.43 5.16 -0.84
CA VAL A 214 20.86 5.96 -1.94
C VAL A 214 21.86 7.01 -2.41
N ALA A 215 21.99 7.17 -3.74
CA ALA A 215 22.89 8.15 -4.34
C ALA A 215 22.61 9.58 -3.80
N PRO A 216 23.63 10.35 -3.34
CA PRO A 216 23.44 11.68 -2.73
C PRO A 216 22.76 12.76 -3.60
N LYS A 217 22.65 12.53 -4.92
CA LYS A 217 21.89 13.39 -5.84
C LYS A 217 20.39 13.11 -5.79
N LEU A 218 20.00 11.87 -5.54
CA LEU A 218 18.61 11.40 -5.42
C LEU A 218 18.05 11.67 -4.03
N SER A 219 18.82 11.38 -2.96
CA SER A 219 18.38 11.58 -1.57
C SER A 219 17.97 13.02 -1.22
N LYS A 220 18.50 14.01 -1.94
CA LYS A 220 18.18 15.44 -1.74
C LYS A 220 16.95 15.94 -2.51
N ARG A 221 16.32 15.10 -3.34
CA ARG A 221 15.26 15.54 -4.27
C ARG A 221 13.99 14.69 -4.22
N MET A 222 14.13 13.40 -3.90
CA MET A 222 13.00 12.47 -3.79
C MET A 222 12.18 12.75 -2.53
N ASP A 223 10.90 12.38 -2.56
CA ASP A 223 10.02 12.44 -1.39
C ASP A 223 10.44 11.37 -0.34
N LYS A 224 10.17 11.64 0.94
CA LYS A 224 10.46 10.72 2.06
C LYS A 224 9.91 9.32 1.80
N PHE A 225 8.70 9.19 1.26
CA PHE A 225 8.10 7.85 1.00
C PHE A 225 8.95 7.03 0.03
N MET A 226 9.57 7.66 -0.98
CA MET A 226 10.45 6.98 -1.91
C MET A 226 11.75 6.56 -1.21
N LEU A 227 12.31 7.43 -0.37
CA LEU A 227 13.56 7.15 0.34
C LEU A 227 13.41 6.02 1.37
N TYR A 228 12.28 5.96 2.09
CA TYR A 228 11.96 4.88 3.00
C TYR A 228 11.83 3.54 2.25
N MET A 229 11.13 3.55 1.11
CA MET A 229 10.99 2.39 0.20
C MET A 229 12.33 1.90 -0.35
N LEU A 230 13.17 2.80 -0.86
CA LEU A 230 14.50 2.46 -1.39
C LEU A 230 15.40 1.86 -0.31
N LEU A 231 15.41 2.45 0.90
CA LEU A 231 16.20 1.94 2.02
C LEU A 231 15.69 0.57 2.49
N ALA A 232 14.37 0.42 2.69
CA ALA A 232 13.77 -0.85 3.10
C ALA A 232 14.00 -1.96 2.06
N GLY A 233 13.78 -1.69 0.78
CA GLY A 233 13.95 -2.67 -0.29
C GLY A 233 15.40 -3.14 -0.45
N LYS A 234 16.37 -2.22 -0.39
CA LYS A 234 17.79 -2.62 -0.41
C LYS A 234 18.23 -3.38 0.83
N LYS A 235 17.67 -3.05 2.01
CA LYS A 235 17.91 -3.82 3.23
C LYS A 235 17.32 -5.22 3.16
N ALA A 236 16.12 -5.38 2.58
CA ALA A 236 15.52 -6.70 2.33
C ALA A 236 16.37 -7.56 1.37
N LEU A 237 17.02 -6.96 0.36
CA LEU A 237 17.98 -7.68 -0.49
C LEU A 237 19.23 -8.12 0.26
N ALA A 238 19.82 -7.21 1.03
CA ALA A 238 21.03 -7.48 1.81
C ALA A 238 20.78 -8.56 2.87
N ASP A 239 19.67 -8.48 3.60
CA ASP A 239 19.21 -9.48 4.56
C ASP A 239 18.94 -10.84 3.89
N GLY A 240 18.34 -10.81 2.68
CA GLY A 240 18.16 -12.00 1.85
C GLY A 240 19.44 -12.58 1.25
N GLY A 241 20.61 -12.01 1.53
CA GLY A 241 21.89 -12.49 1.01
C GLY A 241 22.12 -12.26 -0.48
N ILE A 242 21.38 -11.34 -1.11
CA ILE A 242 21.60 -10.93 -2.50
C ILE A 242 22.62 -9.78 -2.48
N THR A 243 23.90 -10.15 -2.35
CA THR A 243 25.07 -9.26 -2.48
C THR A 243 25.34 -8.87 -3.94
N GLU A 244 26.33 -8.00 -4.20
CA GLU A 244 26.72 -7.62 -5.57
C GLU A 244 27.09 -8.84 -6.43
N ASP A 245 27.86 -9.80 -5.91
CA ASP A 245 28.21 -11.02 -6.64
C ASP A 245 26.97 -11.87 -6.98
N ALA A 246 26.08 -12.09 -5.99
CA ALA A 246 24.85 -12.86 -6.18
C ALA A 246 23.85 -12.14 -7.10
N MET A 247 23.87 -10.81 -7.11
CA MET A 247 23.02 -9.96 -7.94
C MET A 247 23.31 -10.16 -9.43
N ASP A 248 24.56 -10.42 -9.83
CA ASP A 248 24.95 -10.67 -11.23
C ASP A 248 24.55 -12.07 -11.74
N GLU A 249 24.37 -13.05 -10.84
CA GLU A 249 23.86 -14.39 -11.20
C GLU A 249 22.32 -14.43 -11.41
N LEU A 250 21.59 -13.40 -10.96
CA LEU A 250 20.14 -13.33 -11.09
C LEU A 250 19.69 -13.05 -12.54
N ASN A 251 18.70 -13.80 -13.01
CA ASN A 251 17.97 -13.41 -14.21
C ASN A 251 17.13 -12.13 -13.94
N LYS A 252 17.62 -10.99 -14.43
CA LYS A 252 17.00 -9.68 -14.26
C LYS A 252 15.58 -9.58 -14.79
N GLU A 253 15.25 -10.33 -15.85
CA GLU A 253 13.88 -10.42 -16.41
C GLU A 253 12.90 -11.13 -15.47
N LYS A 254 13.41 -11.88 -14.49
CA LYS A 254 12.67 -12.59 -13.45
C LYS A 254 12.70 -11.90 -12.09
N CYS A 255 13.31 -10.72 -11.99
CA CYS A 255 13.35 -9.94 -10.76
C CYS A 255 12.46 -8.71 -10.87
N GLY A 256 11.47 -8.54 -9.99
CA GLY A 256 10.48 -7.46 -10.06
C GLY A 256 10.31 -6.67 -8.75
N VAL A 257 9.66 -5.50 -8.83
CA VAL A 257 9.48 -4.59 -7.69
C VAL A 257 8.03 -4.11 -7.66
N LEU A 258 7.32 -4.45 -6.59
CA LEU A 258 5.93 -4.07 -6.36
C LEU A 258 5.77 -3.55 -4.93
N ILE A 259 6.31 -2.37 -4.67
CA ILE A 259 6.18 -1.66 -3.38
C ILE A 259 5.23 -0.47 -3.60
N GLY A 260 4.11 -0.46 -2.88
CA GLY A 260 3.04 0.54 -3.04
C GLY A 260 3.19 1.76 -2.14
N SER A 261 2.29 2.73 -2.31
CA SER A 261 2.11 3.89 -1.43
C SER A 261 0.67 4.36 -1.54
N ALA A 262 0.02 4.67 -0.42
CA ALA A 262 -1.35 5.19 -0.44
C ALA A 262 -1.37 6.66 -0.92
N MET A 263 -0.44 7.47 -0.42
CA MET A 263 -0.48 8.93 -0.54
C MET A 263 0.50 9.50 -1.58
N GLY A 264 1.50 8.71 -2.00
CA GLY A 264 2.55 9.14 -2.94
C GLY A 264 3.39 10.28 -2.41
N GLY A 265 3.97 11.06 -3.33
CA GLY A 265 4.85 12.19 -3.01
C GLY A 265 4.08 13.45 -2.68
N MET A 266 3.24 13.37 -1.64
CA MET A 266 2.35 14.47 -1.27
C MET A 266 3.12 15.72 -0.80
N LYS A 267 4.34 15.56 -0.24
CA LYS A 267 5.20 16.70 0.11
C LYS A 267 5.72 17.40 -1.14
N VAL A 268 6.19 16.63 -2.12
CA VAL A 268 6.63 17.16 -3.42
C VAL A 268 5.49 17.87 -4.14
N PHE A 269 4.27 17.33 -4.10
CA PHE A 269 3.10 17.96 -4.71
C PHE A 269 2.70 19.26 -4.00
N TYR A 270 2.69 19.27 -2.66
CA TYR A 270 2.46 20.47 -1.85
C TYR A 270 3.47 21.59 -2.14
N ASP A 271 4.77 21.27 -2.16
CA ASP A 271 5.82 22.23 -2.49
C ASP A 271 5.68 22.78 -3.93
N ALA A 272 5.19 21.96 -4.86
CA ALA A 272 4.93 22.38 -6.23
C ALA A 272 3.74 23.35 -6.33
N ILE A 273 2.71 23.23 -5.49
CA ILE A 273 1.61 24.20 -5.38
C ILE A 273 2.14 25.54 -4.87
N GLU A 274 2.92 25.55 -3.80
CA GLU A 274 3.48 26.79 -3.24
C GLU A 274 4.44 27.48 -4.22
N ALA A 275 5.23 26.71 -4.98
CA ALA A 275 6.02 27.26 -6.08
C ALA A 275 5.15 27.82 -7.22
N LEU A 276 4.05 27.14 -7.58
CA LEU A 276 3.11 27.57 -8.62
C LEU A 276 2.42 28.90 -8.28
N ARG A 277 2.10 29.16 -7.00
CA ARG A 277 1.58 30.46 -6.53
C ARG A 277 2.49 31.64 -6.89
N ILE A 278 3.80 31.40 -6.99
CA ILE A 278 4.79 32.40 -7.42
C ILE A 278 4.89 32.41 -8.95
N SER A 279 5.14 31.25 -9.56
CA SER A 279 5.13 31.06 -11.01
C SER A 279 5.32 29.58 -11.36
N TYR A 280 4.69 29.11 -12.45
CA TYR A 280 4.99 27.79 -13.02
C TYR A 280 6.49 27.57 -13.28
N ARG A 281 7.26 28.63 -13.57
CA ARG A 281 8.73 28.58 -13.78
C ARG A 281 9.54 28.30 -12.50
N LYS A 282 8.91 28.33 -11.32
CA LYS A 282 9.52 28.00 -10.03
C LYS A 282 9.26 26.56 -9.59
N MET A 283 8.35 25.84 -10.25
CA MET A 283 8.05 24.45 -9.93
C MET A 283 9.29 23.56 -10.15
N ASN A 284 9.48 22.59 -9.26
CA ASN A 284 10.52 21.57 -9.42
C ASN A 284 10.22 20.73 -10.69
N PRO A 285 11.15 20.59 -11.66
CA PRO A 285 10.92 19.76 -12.85
C PRO A 285 10.68 18.27 -12.51
N PHE A 286 11.09 17.82 -11.32
CA PHE A 286 10.81 16.48 -10.81
C PHE A 286 9.49 16.36 -10.04
N CYS A 287 8.63 17.40 -10.00
CA CYS A 287 7.40 17.36 -9.22
C CYS A 287 6.44 16.25 -9.66
N VAL A 288 6.18 16.10 -10.96
CA VAL A 288 5.34 15.03 -11.50
C VAL A 288 5.91 13.63 -11.19
N PRO A 289 7.15 13.28 -11.60
CA PRO A 289 7.65 11.93 -11.34
C PRO A 289 7.76 11.62 -9.84
N PHE A 290 8.19 12.54 -8.98
CA PHE A 290 8.33 12.25 -7.55
C PHE A 290 7.02 12.35 -6.76
N ALA A 291 5.94 12.89 -7.33
CA ALA A 291 4.61 12.82 -6.73
C ALA A 291 3.91 11.47 -6.96
N THR A 292 4.18 10.78 -8.08
CA THR A 292 3.49 9.54 -8.44
C THR A 292 3.90 8.33 -7.58
N THR A 293 2.92 7.51 -7.18
CA THR A 293 3.11 6.35 -6.28
C THR A 293 4.00 5.24 -6.86
N ASN A 294 4.13 5.14 -8.19
CA ASN A 294 4.94 4.12 -8.86
C ASN A 294 6.44 4.45 -8.94
N MET A 295 6.82 5.72 -8.87
CA MET A 295 8.18 6.14 -9.23
C MET A 295 9.24 5.64 -8.26
N GLY A 296 8.90 5.40 -6.98
CA GLY A 296 9.84 4.78 -6.03
C GLY A 296 10.23 3.36 -6.44
N SER A 297 9.24 2.51 -6.78
CA SER A 297 9.46 1.15 -7.28
C SER A 297 10.17 1.14 -8.63
N ALA A 298 9.87 2.10 -9.51
CA ALA A 298 10.58 2.27 -10.79
C ALA A 298 12.05 2.63 -10.58
N ILE A 299 12.37 3.59 -9.69
CA ILE A 299 13.75 3.98 -9.40
C ILE A 299 14.53 2.85 -8.72
N LEU A 300 13.91 2.11 -7.79
CA LEU A 300 14.55 0.96 -7.17
C LEU A 300 14.88 -0.13 -8.21
N ALA A 301 13.96 -0.44 -9.14
CA ALA A 301 14.24 -1.39 -10.21
C ALA A 301 15.34 -0.90 -11.18
N MET A 302 15.34 0.38 -11.55
CA MET A 302 16.41 0.97 -12.39
C MET A 302 17.78 0.88 -11.71
N ASP A 303 17.84 1.11 -10.40
CA ASP A 303 19.07 1.07 -9.60
C ASP A 303 19.59 -0.38 -9.38
N LEU A 304 18.70 -1.37 -9.37
CA LEU A 304 19.03 -2.80 -9.29
C LEU A 304 19.24 -3.49 -10.66
N GLY A 305 18.91 -2.80 -11.76
CA GLY A 305 18.86 -3.37 -13.11
C GLY A 305 17.77 -4.43 -13.30
N TRP A 306 16.67 -4.36 -12.54
CA TRP A 306 15.58 -5.34 -12.54
C TRP A 306 14.52 -5.03 -13.62
N MET A 307 14.11 -6.07 -14.36
CA MET A 307 13.31 -5.95 -15.59
C MET A 307 11.98 -6.72 -15.54
N GLY A 308 11.71 -7.44 -14.45
CA GLY A 308 10.44 -8.13 -14.20
C GLY A 308 9.28 -7.19 -13.83
N PRO A 309 8.17 -7.73 -13.31
CA PRO A 309 6.96 -6.96 -13.01
C PRO A 309 7.21 -5.74 -12.11
N ASN A 310 6.83 -4.55 -12.60
CA ASN A 310 6.95 -3.29 -11.87
C ASN A 310 5.77 -2.36 -12.18
N TYR A 311 4.99 -2.03 -11.16
CA TYR A 311 3.86 -1.11 -11.21
C TYR A 311 3.51 -0.66 -9.77
N SER A 312 2.45 0.13 -9.61
CA SER A 312 1.95 0.57 -8.31
C SER A 312 0.52 0.09 -8.08
N ILE A 313 0.24 -0.28 -6.84
CA ILE A 313 -1.11 -0.40 -6.31
C ILE A 313 -1.24 0.67 -5.22
N SER A 314 -2.40 1.32 -5.15
CA SER A 314 -2.83 2.15 -4.03
C SER A 314 -4.25 1.77 -3.67
N THR A 315 -4.44 1.22 -2.48
CA THR A 315 -5.72 0.76 -1.91
C THR A 315 -5.82 1.23 -0.46
N ALA A 316 -5.49 2.51 -0.23
CA ALA A 316 -5.38 3.13 1.07
C ALA A 316 -4.56 2.26 2.05
N CYS A 317 -5.09 1.95 3.22
CA CYS A 317 -4.42 1.19 4.28
C CYS A 317 -4.07 -0.25 3.88
N ALA A 318 -4.74 -0.83 2.87
CA ALA A 318 -4.51 -2.19 2.39
C ALA A 318 -3.39 -2.30 1.33
N THR A 319 -2.82 -1.17 0.90
CA THR A 319 -1.85 -1.07 -0.20
C THR A 319 -0.73 -2.13 -0.13
N SER A 320 -0.05 -2.26 1.02
CA SER A 320 1.02 -3.25 1.19
C SER A 320 0.57 -4.69 0.98
N ASN A 321 -0.57 -5.10 1.53
CA ASN A 321 -1.04 -6.49 1.43
C ASN A 321 -1.46 -6.83 -0.01
N PHE A 322 -2.07 -5.88 -0.73
CA PHE A 322 -2.32 -6.02 -2.17
C PHE A 322 -1.01 -6.18 -2.96
N CYS A 323 0.02 -5.39 -2.64
CA CYS A 323 1.33 -5.48 -3.26
C CYS A 323 2.02 -6.84 -2.99
N ILE A 324 2.01 -7.32 -1.74
CA ILE A 324 2.60 -8.61 -1.35
C ILE A 324 1.88 -9.77 -2.05
N LEU A 325 0.54 -9.80 -2.02
CA LEU A 325 -0.24 -10.86 -2.64
C LEU A 325 -0.07 -10.92 -4.18
N ASN A 326 -0.05 -9.76 -4.85
CA ASN A 326 0.18 -9.74 -6.29
C ASN A 326 1.64 -10.08 -6.67
N ALA A 327 2.63 -9.73 -5.85
CA ALA A 327 4.01 -10.18 -6.03
C ALA A 327 4.13 -11.71 -5.92
N ALA A 328 3.50 -12.31 -4.91
CA ALA A 328 3.41 -13.77 -4.78
C ALA A 328 2.69 -14.41 -5.98
N HIS A 329 1.64 -13.79 -6.53
CA HIS A 329 0.98 -14.25 -7.75
C HIS A 329 1.90 -14.25 -8.98
N HIS A 330 2.72 -13.20 -9.18
CA HIS A 330 3.71 -13.18 -10.26
C HIS A 330 4.72 -14.34 -10.14
N ILE A 331 5.19 -14.64 -8.92
CA ILE A 331 6.08 -15.77 -8.69
C ILE A 331 5.37 -17.11 -8.98
N SER A 332 4.17 -17.28 -8.42
CA SER A 332 3.35 -18.50 -8.54
C SER A 332 3.00 -18.83 -10.00
N ARG A 333 2.82 -17.81 -10.85
CA ARG A 333 2.51 -17.95 -12.29
C ARG A 333 3.74 -18.19 -13.17
N GLY A 334 4.95 -18.14 -12.62
CA GLY A 334 6.19 -18.25 -13.39
C GLY A 334 6.63 -16.95 -14.08
N GLU A 335 6.01 -15.82 -13.75
CA GLU A 335 6.31 -14.51 -14.36
C GLU A 335 7.59 -13.93 -13.76
N ALA A 336 7.78 -14.06 -12.44
CA ALA A 336 9.00 -13.71 -11.69
C ALA A 336 9.54 -14.89 -10.89
N ASP A 337 10.79 -14.78 -10.42
CA ASP A 337 11.44 -15.70 -9.48
C ASP A 337 11.79 -15.00 -8.16
N VAL A 338 12.04 -13.68 -8.22
CA VAL A 338 12.35 -12.81 -7.08
C VAL A 338 11.49 -11.55 -7.17
N MET A 339 10.85 -11.15 -6.06
CA MET A 339 10.05 -9.93 -5.98
C MET A 339 10.35 -9.16 -4.69
N LEU A 340 10.65 -7.87 -4.79
CA LEU A 340 10.56 -6.94 -3.66
C LEU A 340 9.14 -6.40 -3.56
N CYS A 341 8.48 -6.54 -2.41
CA CYS A 341 7.09 -6.11 -2.26
C CYS A 341 6.74 -5.63 -0.85
N GLY A 342 5.73 -4.76 -0.76
CA GLY A 342 5.29 -4.15 0.50
C GLY A 342 4.73 -2.75 0.26
N GLY A 343 5.03 -1.80 1.14
CA GLY A 343 4.58 -0.42 0.99
C GLY A 343 5.40 0.62 1.73
N SER A 344 5.17 1.89 1.39
CA SER A 344 5.82 3.06 1.99
C SER A 344 4.91 4.30 1.96
N ASP A 345 4.88 5.09 3.03
CA ASP A 345 4.18 6.37 3.10
C ASP A 345 4.89 7.34 4.08
N ALA A 346 4.81 8.64 3.77
CA ALA A 346 5.43 9.72 4.54
C ALA A 346 4.50 10.93 4.70
N ALA A 347 3.32 10.69 5.27
CA ALA A 347 2.23 11.65 5.32
C ALA A 347 2.27 12.62 6.53
N ILE A 348 3.34 12.62 7.35
CA ILE A 348 3.51 13.53 8.48
C ILE A 348 4.02 14.90 7.97
N ILE A 349 3.10 15.59 7.31
CA ILE A 349 3.29 16.91 6.68
C ILE A 349 2.00 17.74 6.88
N PRO A 350 2.06 19.09 6.78
CA PRO A 350 0.92 19.96 7.09
C PRO A 350 -0.40 19.58 6.39
N ILE A 351 -0.32 19.28 5.09
CA ILE A 351 -1.49 18.88 4.28
C ILE A 351 -2.02 17.48 4.65
N GLY A 352 -1.15 16.54 5.01
CA GLY A 352 -1.52 15.18 5.40
C GLY A 352 -2.24 15.17 6.76
N LEU A 353 -1.63 15.81 7.76
CA LEU A 353 -2.23 15.98 9.08
C LEU A 353 -3.55 16.76 8.99
N GLY A 354 -3.58 17.86 8.24
CA GLY A 354 -4.79 18.68 8.04
C GLY A 354 -5.93 17.91 7.37
N GLY A 355 -5.63 17.07 6.38
CA GLY A 355 -6.63 16.21 5.73
C GLY A 355 -7.29 15.23 6.69
N PHE A 356 -6.50 14.46 7.45
CA PHE A 356 -7.07 13.48 8.40
C PHE A 356 -7.74 14.13 9.62
N VAL A 357 -7.30 15.32 10.05
CA VAL A 357 -8.01 16.16 11.03
C VAL A 357 -9.39 16.56 10.48
N ALA A 358 -9.49 17.01 9.23
CA ALA A 358 -10.76 17.38 8.60
C ALA A 358 -11.73 16.19 8.50
N CYS A 359 -11.21 14.98 8.23
CA CYS A 359 -11.97 13.73 8.27
C CYS A 359 -12.34 13.24 9.68
N ARG A 360 -11.88 13.92 10.75
CA ARG A 360 -12.09 13.53 12.17
C ARG A 360 -11.63 12.10 12.50
N ALA A 361 -10.62 11.60 11.79
CA ALA A 361 -10.16 10.22 11.91
C ALA A 361 -9.05 10.02 12.96
N LEU A 362 -8.45 11.12 13.44
CA LEU A 362 -7.27 11.10 14.31
C LEU A 362 -7.60 11.25 15.80
N SER A 363 -6.87 10.52 16.63
CA SER A 363 -6.82 10.75 18.09
C SER A 363 -6.35 12.17 18.40
N GLN A 364 -6.91 12.78 19.44
CA GLN A 364 -6.53 14.11 19.94
C GLN A 364 -5.87 14.04 21.33
N ARG A 365 -5.38 12.86 21.75
CA ARG A 365 -4.73 12.61 23.04
C ARG A 365 -3.30 13.17 23.12
N ASN A 366 -3.14 14.45 22.83
CA ASN A 366 -1.86 15.15 22.82
C ASN A 366 -1.16 15.16 24.19
N SER A 367 -1.92 15.06 25.29
CA SER A 367 -1.39 15.10 26.66
C SER A 367 -0.67 13.81 27.08
N ASP A 368 -0.86 12.71 26.36
CA ASP A 368 -0.24 11.42 26.63
C ASP A 368 -0.01 10.68 25.30
N PRO A 369 0.98 11.12 24.48
CA PRO A 369 1.16 10.64 23.12
C PRO A 369 1.40 9.14 23.04
N THR A 370 2.19 8.59 23.97
CA THR A 370 2.54 7.16 23.98
C THR A 370 1.34 6.27 24.26
N LYS A 371 0.27 6.81 24.88
CA LYS A 371 -1.01 6.13 25.10
C LYS A 371 -2.13 6.51 24.12
N ALA A 372 -1.83 7.24 23.05
CA ALA A 372 -2.86 7.69 22.11
C ALA A 372 -3.41 6.56 21.24
N SER A 373 -2.53 5.70 20.69
CA SER A 373 -2.97 4.51 19.96
C SER A 373 -3.25 3.36 20.94
N ARG A 374 -4.52 2.99 21.06
CA ARG A 374 -5.03 2.03 22.05
C ARG A 374 -6.08 1.08 21.45
N PRO A 375 -5.67 0.19 20.51
CA PRO A 375 -6.59 -0.73 19.86
C PRO A 375 -7.45 -1.52 20.86
N TRP A 376 -8.76 -1.59 20.59
CA TRP A 376 -9.78 -2.24 21.45
C TRP A 376 -9.98 -1.68 22.88
N ASP A 377 -9.29 -0.60 23.28
CA ASP A 377 -9.60 0.10 24.55
C ASP A 377 -10.90 0.90 24.40
N ILE A 378 -11.72 0.97 25.45
CA ILE A 378 -13.01 1.69 25.42
C ILE A 378 -12.83 3.21 25.22
N ASN A 379 -11.64 3.76 25.53
CA ASN A 379 -11.33 5.19 25.41
C ASN A 379 -10.60 5.54 24.09
N ARG A 380 -10.59 4.65 23.10
CA ARG A 380 -10.02 4.90 21.77
C ARG A 380 -10.81 5.98 21.03
N ASP A 381 -10.12 7.02 20.56
CA ASP A 381 -10.74 8.24 20.00
C ASP A 381 -10.39 8.50 18.53
N GLY A 382 -9.66 7.59 17.88
CA GLY A 382 -9.18 7.71 16.50
C GLY A 382 -7.80 7.08 16.35
N PHE A 383 -7.34 6.96 15.10
CA PHE A 383 -6.00 6.42 14.85
C PHE A 383 -4.92 7.50 15.08
N VAL A 384 -3.68 7.06 15.31
CA VAL A 384 -2.52 7.96 15.35
C VAL A 384 -1.75 7.78 14.03
N MET A 385 -1.46 8.85 13.29
CA MET A 385 -0.66 8.74 12.07
C MET A 385 0.76 8.24 12.36
N GLY A 386 1.34 7.47 11.44
CA GLY A 386 2.77 7.18 11.42
C GLY A 386 3.33 7.26 9.99
N GLU A 387 4.66 7.22 9.86
CA GLU A 387 5.36 7.13 8.58
C GLU A 387 6.41 6.02 8.56
N GLY A 388 6.74 5.53 7.36
CA GLY A 388 7.75 4.49 7.19
C GLY A 388 7.55 3.62 5.95
N ALA A 389 8.30 2.52 5.91
CA ALA A 389 8.22 1.49 4.89
C ALA A 389 8.44 0.09 5.48
N GLY A 390 7.78 -0.91 4.91
CA GLY A 390 8.03 -2.32 5.18
C GLY A 390 8.04 -3.10 3.87
N VAL A 391 9.11 -3.89 3.65
CA VAL A 391 9.37 -4.60 2.40
C VAL A 391 9.81 -6.02 2.72
N LEU A 392 9.21 -6.98 2.02
CA LEU A 392 9.64 -8.37 1.95
C LEU A 392 10.38 -8.61 0.64
N LEU A 393 11.41 -9.43 0.70
CA LEU A 393 11.94 -10.15 -0.44
C LEU A 393 11.21 -11.50 -0.51
N LEU A 394 10.33 -11.63 -1.49
CA LEU A 394 9.69 -12.89 -1.84
C LEU A 394 10.47 -13.59 -2.95
N GLU A 395 10.53 -14.91 -2.87
CA GLU A 395 11.31 -15.72 -3.77
C GLU A 395 10.62 -17.06 -4.04
N GLU A 396 10.85 -17.64 -5.22
CA GLU A 396 10.39 -18.99 -5.49
C GLU A 396 11.21 -20.03 -4.71
N LEU A 397 10.55 -21.02 -4.13
CA LEU A 397 11.18 -21.98 -3.22
C LEU A 397 12.40 -22.70 -3.80
N GLU A 398 12.32 -23.24 -5.02
CA GLU A 398 13.44 -23.99 -5.60
C GLU A 398 14.56 -23.04 -6.08
N HIS A 399 14.24 -21.79 -6.44
CA HIS A 399 15.23 -20.73 -6.68
C HIS A 399 15.99 -20.37 -5.38
N ALA A 400 15.25 -20.11 -4.29
CA ALA A 400 15.79 -19.84 -2.96
C ALA A 400 16.71 -20.97 -2.46
N LYS A 401 16.26 -22.23 -2.57
CA LYS A 401 17.06 -23.41 -2.24
C LYS A 401 18.34 -23.51 -3.08
N LYS A 402 18.24 -23.28 -4.39
CA LYS A 402 19.38 -23.40 -5.32
C LYS A 402 20.55 -22.47 -4.94
N ARG A 403 20.25 -21.25 -4.46
CA ARG A 403 21.26 -20.29 -3.97
C ARG A 403 21.57 -20.40 -2.47
N GLY A 404 21.01 -21.38 -1.76
CA GLY A 404 21.21 -21.56 -0.32
C GLY A 404 20.65 -20.43 0.55
N ALA A 405 19.55 -19.80 0.13
CA ALA A 405 18.92 -18.70 0.86
C ALA A 405 18.46 -19.11 2.26
N ASN A 406 18.59 -18.20 3.23
CA ASN A 406 17.84 -18.30 4.48
C ASN A 406 16.35 -18.10 4.19
N ILE A 407 15.48 -18.95 4.73
CA ILE A 407 14.03 -18.85 4.54
C ILE A 407 13.40 -18.56 5.91
N TYR A 408 12.76 -17.40 6.03
CA TYR A 408 12.12 -16.95 7.26
C TYR A 408 10.74 -17.57 7.47
N ALA A 409 9.95 -17.63 6.39
CA ALA A 409 8.58 -18.15 6.40
C ALA A 409 8.18 -18.55 4.97
N GLU A 410 7.14 -19.37 4.87
CA GLU A 410 6.42 -19.59 3.62
C GLU A 410 5.22 -18.65 3.52
N PHE A 411 5.00 -18.07 2.34
CA PHE A 411 3.78 -17.33 2.02
C PHE A 411 2.74 -18.30 1.47
N LEU A 412 1.64 -18.52 2.22
CA LEU A 412 0.65 -19.53 1.88
C LEU A 412 -0.46 -19.01 0.95
N GLY A 413 -0.63 -17.69 0.85
CA GLY A 413 -1.67 -17.07 0.04
C GLY A 413 -2.30 -15.87 0.74
N GLY A 414 -3.47 -15.46 0.26
CA GLY A 414 -4.22 -14.36 0.83
C GLY A 414 -5.43 -14.03 -0.02
N SER A 415 -6.13 -12.97 0.33
CA SER A 415 -7.22 -12.45 -0.47
C SER A 415 -7.38 -10.93 -0.33
N PHE A 416 -8.27 -10.40 -1.14
CA PHE A 416 -8.83 -9.06 -1.00
C PHE A 416 -10.32 -9.06 -1.33
N SER A 417 -11.06 -8.14 -0.72
CA SER A 417 -12.48 -7.91 -1.00
C SER A 417 -12.79 -6.41 -1.01
N CYS A 418 -14.03 -6.06 -1.36
CA CYS A 418 -14.56 -4.71 -1.25
C CYS A 418 -15.83 -4.75 -0.40
N ASP A 419 -15.96 -3.86 0.59
CA ASP A 419 -17.19 -3.72 1.39
C ASP A 419 -18.37 -3.21 0.57
N ALA A 420 -18.12 -2.47 -0.53
CA ALA A 420 -19.13 -1.84 -1.38
C ALA A 420 -20.19 -1.00 -0.61
N TYR A 421 -19.79 -0.43 0.53
CA TYR A 421 -20.68 0.18 1.52
C TYR A 421 -20.45 1.70 1.67
N HIS A 422 -19.32 2.11 2.26
CA HIS A 422 -19.03 3.51 2.56
C HIS A 422 -17.56 3.85 2.29
N MET A 423 -17.26 5.14 2.08
CA MET A 423 -15.91 5.60 1.72
C MET A 423 -14.89 5.51 2.85
N THR A 424 -15.31 5.56 4.12
CA THR A 424 -14.43 5.56 5.30
C THR A 424 -14.90 4.67 6.44
N GLU A 425 -16.11 4.11 6.36
CA GLU A 425 -16.67 3.25 7.40
C GLU A 425 -16.73 1.80 6.89
N PRO A 426 -16.38 0.81 7.73
CA PRO A 426 -16.50 -0.60 7.38
C PRO A 426 -17.98 -1.00 7.26
N HIS A 427 -18.25 -2.07 6.52
CA HIS A 427 -19.60 -2.66 6.44
C HIS A 427 -20.16 -2.96 7.86
N PRO A 428 -21.41 -2.61 8.19
CA PRO A 428 -21.95 -2.75 9.55
C PRO A 428 -21.92 -4.18 10.11
N ASP A 429 -22.10 -5.19 9.25
CA ASP A 429 -22.02 -6.60 9.65
C ASP A 429 -20.61 -7.20 9.53
N GLY A 430 -19.59 -6.41 9.17
CA GLY A 430 -18.23 -6.92 8.90
C GLY A 430 -18.13 -7.84 7.67
N ALA A 431 -19.17 -7.89 6.83
CA ALA A 431 -19.33 -8.90 5.78
C ALA A 431 -18.17 -8.94 4.77
N GLY A 432 -17.63 -7.80 4.34
CA GLY A 432 -16.48 -7.78 3.43
C GLY A 432 -15.18 -8.25 4.10
N VAL A 433 -14.98 -7.95 5.38
CA VAL A 433 -13.85 -8.47 6.17
C VAL A 433 -13.94 -9.99 6.34
N ILE A 434 -15.11 -10.50 6.72
CA ILE A 434 -15.37 -11.95 6.81
C ILE A 434 -15.08 -12.60 5.45
N LEU A 435 -15.69 -12.11 4.37
CA LEU A 435 -15.47 -12.62 3.00
C LEU A 435 -13.99 -12.62 2.60
N CYS A 436 -13.22 -11.60 3.02
CA CYS A 436 -11.78 -11.54 2.75
C CYS A 436 -11.02 -12.66 3.47
N ILE A 437 -11.29 -12.86 4.76
CA ILE A 437 -10.65 -13.91 5.57
C ILE A 437 -11.04 -15.30 5.06
N GLU A 438 -12.33 -15.54 4.79
CA GLU A 438 -12.85 -16.79 4.23
C GLU A 438 -12.17 -17.15 2.90
N ASN A 439 -12.09 -16.19 1.97
CA ASN A 439 -11.41 -16.39 0.69
C ASN A 439 -9.91 -16.61 0.86
N ALA A 440 -9.27 -15.97 1.86
CA ALA A 440 -7.84 -16.13 2.11
C ALA A 440 -7.51 -17.54 2.65
N LEU A 441 -8.34 -18.06 3.57
CA LEU A 441 -8.27 -19.45 4.04
C LEU A 441 -8.52 -20.44 2.89
N ALA A 442 -9.56 -20.23 2.09
CA ALA A 442 -9.90 -21.09 0.96
C ALA A 442 -8.81 -21.12 -0.13
N GLN A 443 -8.17 -19.99 -0.42
CA GLN A 443 -7.10 -19.90 -1.43
C GLN A 443 -5.75 -20.45 -0.93
N SER A 444 -5.47 -20.37 0.37
CA SER A 444 -4.25 -20.92 0.97
C SER A 444 -4.37 -22.41 1.37
N GLY A 445 -5.60 -22.94 1.46
CA GLY A 445 -5.86 -24.30 1.94
C GLY A 445 -5.62 -24.49 3.44
N VAL A 446 -5.50 -23.40 4.20
CA VAL A 446 -5.23 -23.41 5.66
C VAL A 446 -6.54 -23.58 6.43
N SER A 447 -6.55 -24.48 7.42
CA SER A 447 -7.69 -24.66 8.32
C SER A 447 -7.81 -23.49 9.31
N ARG A 448 -9.02 -23.21 9.83
CA ARG A 448 -9.23 -22.16 10.84
C ARG A 448 -8.51 -22.51 12.15
N GLU A 449 -8.41 -23.80 12.40
CA GLU A 449 -7.83 -24.44 13.57
C GLU A 449 -6.29 -24.34 13.58
N ASP A 450 -5.67 -24.20 12.41
CA ASP A 450 -4.22 -23.94 12.25
C ASP A 450 -3.85 -22.45 12.33
N VAL A 451 -4.80 -21.52 12.19
CA VAL A 451 -4.55 -20.08 12.39
C VAL A 451 -4.54 -19.77 13.89
N ASN A 452 -3.36 -19.70 14.49
CA ASN A 452 -3.20 -19.39 15.91
C ASN A 452 -2.53 -18.02 16.21
N TYR A 453 -2.16 -17.25 15.19
CA TYR A 453 -1.71 -15.86 15.36
C TYR A 453 -2.32 -14.92 14.31
N ILE A 454 -2.76 -13.73 14.72
CA ILE A 454 -3.23 -12.69 13.80
C ILE A 454 -2.66 -11.34 14.21
N ASN A 455 -1.89 -10.74 13.31
CA ASN A 455 -1.57 -9.32 13.36
C ASN A 455 -2.74 -8.54 12.74
N ALA A 456 -3.61 -8.01 13.59
CA ALA A 456 -4.83 -7.32 13.21
C ALA A 456 -4.57 -5.97 12.52
N HIS A 457 -5.58 -5.49 11.80
CA HIS A 457 -5.57 -4.13 11.28
C HIS A 457 -5.77 -3.08 12.39
N ALA A 458 -6.57 -3.40 13.41
CA ALA A 458 -7.08 -2.56 14.50
C ALA A 458 -6.31 -1.24 14.71
N THR A 459 -6.95 -0.17 14.26
CA THR A 459 -6.37 1.16 14.07
C THR A 459 -6.54 2.07 15.28
N SER A 460 -7.11 1.59 16.39
CA SER A 460 -7.55 2.42 17.52
C SER A 460 -8.78 3.29 17.16
N THR A 461 -9.62 2.81 16.24
CA THR A 461 -10.87 3.48 15.86
C THR A 461 -12.08 2.77 16.45
N LEU A 462 -13.15 3.52 16.77
CA LEU A 462 -14.35 2.97 17.42
C LEU A 462 -15.00 1.87 16.57
N ALA A 463 -15.27 2.16 15.29
CA ALA A 463 -15.91 1.25 14.36
C ALA A 463 -14.97 0.17 13.82
N GLY A 464 -13.76 0.53 13.37
CA GLY A 464 -12.83 -0.39 12.71
C GLY A 464 -12.41 -1.55 13.60
N ASP A 465 -11.92 -1.25 14.80
CA ASP A 465 -11.44 -2.25 15.77
C ASP A 465 -12.54 -3.26 16.15
N LEU A 466 -13.77 -2.77 16.34
CA LEU A 466 -14.91 -3.62 16.73
C LEU A 466 -15.38 -4.49 15.57
N LYS A 467 -15.41 -3.97 14.34
CA LYS A 467 -15.87 -4.72 13.17
C LYS A 467 -14.85 -5.77 12.73
N GLU A 468 -13.56 -5.48 12.83
CA GLU A 468 -12.53 -6.51 12.71
C GLU A 468 -12.68 -7.56 13.81
N TYR A 469 -12.78 -7.17 15.08
CA TYR A 469 -12.90 -8.13 16.18
C TYR A 469 -14.11 -9.07 16.00
N GLN A 470 -15.27 -8.54 15.62
CA GLN A 470 -16.48 -9.32 15.33
C GLN A 470 -16.26 -10.30 14.16
N ALA A 471 -15.57 -9.89 13.09
CA ALA A 471 -15.21 -10.77 11.99
C ALA A 471 -14.22 -11.86 12.41
N LEU A 472 -13.23 -11.55 13.26
CA LEU A 472 -12.28 -12.54 13.80
C LEU A 472 -13.00 -13.57 14.69
N VAL A 473 -13.92 -13.15 15.55
CA VAL A 473 -14.77 -14.06 16.34
C VAL A 473 -15.63 -14.94 15.43
N HIS A 474 -16.23 -14.38 14.38
CA HIS A 474 -16.99 -15.15 13.41
C HIS A 474 -16.13 -16.23 12.73
N CYS A 475 -14.95 -15.87 12.24
CA CYS A 475 -14.10 -16.78 11.49
C CYS A 475 -13.34 -17.81 12.35
N PHE A 476 -13.03 -17.49 13.63
CA PHE A 476 -12.06 -18.26 14.43
C PHE A 476 -12.44 -18.54 15.89
N SER A 477 -13.65 -18.22 16.36
CA SER A 477 -14.07 -18.39 17.78
C SER A 477 -13.88 -19.79 18.38
N GLN A 478 -13.77 -20.83 17.55
CA GLN A 478 -13.54 -22.20 18.01
C GLN A 478 -12.07 -22.56 18.25
N ASN A 479 -11.12 -21.66 17.93
CA ASN A 479 -9.69 -21.89 18.12
C ASN A 479 -9.16 -21.27 19.44
N PRO A 480 -8.92 -22.06 20.51
CA PRO A 480 -8.45 -21.53 21.79
C PRO A 480 -6.96 -21.11 21.79
N GLU A 481 -6.18 -21.56 20.79
CA GLU A 481 -4.79 -21.14 20.63
C GLU A 481 -4.65 -19.75 19.99
N LEU A 482 -5.71 -19.23 19.35
CA LEU A 482 -5.66 -17.96 18.65
C LEU A 482 -5.26 -16.80 19.57
N ARG A 483 -4.24 -16.05 19.16
CA ARG A 483 -3.89 -14.74 19.73
C ARG A 483 -3.85 -13.65 18.66
N VAL A 484 -4.38 -12.49 19.03
CA VAL A 484 -4.53 -11.33 18.17
C VAL A 484 -3.84 -10.11 18.78
N ASN A 485 -3.06 -9.38 17.99
CA ASN A 485 -2.47 -8.12 18.42
C ASN A 485 -2.47 -7.07 17.31
N SER A 486 -2.10 -5.82 17.66
CA SER A 486 -1.94 -4.73 16.70
C SER A 486 -0.63 -3.97 16.98
N THR A 487 0.32 -4.05 16.05
CA THR A 487 1.55 -3.24 16.03
C THR A 487 1.26 -1.74 16.11
N LYS A 488 0.11 -1.30 15.60
CA LYS A 488 -0.28 0.11 15.52
C LYS A 488 -0.43 0.76 16.89
N SER A 489 -0.61 -0.04 17.95
CA SER A 489 -0.50 0.42 19.35
C SER A 489 0.85 1.09 19.64
N MET A 490 1.92 0.66 18.98
CA MET A 490 3.29 1.11 19.17
C MET A 490 3.80 2.04 18.05
N ILE A 491 3.56 1.70 16.78
CA ILE A 491 4.08 2.48 15.63
C ILE A 491 3.09 3.52 15.08
N GLY A 492 1.86 3.57 15.57
CA GLY A 492 0.76 4.27 14.92
C GLY A 492 0.34 3.59 13.61
N HIS A 493 -0.43 4.27 12.78
CA HIS A 493 -0.89 3.76 11.50
C HIS A 493 -0.09 4.37 10.35
N LEU A 494 0.81 3.56 9.78
CA LEU A 494 1.68 3.93 8.65
C LEU A 494 0.96 3.92 7.28
N LEU A 495 -0.35 4.19 7.27
CA LEU A 495 -1.22 4.22 6.08
C LEU A 495 -0.98 3.00 5.16
N GLY A 496 -0.59 3.20 3.89
CA GLY A 496 -0.36 2.13 2.92
C GLY A 496 0.90 1.30 3.17
N ALA A 497 1.82 1.75 4.03
CA ALA A 497 2.99 0.99 4.48
C ALA A 497 2.73 0.06 5.67
N ALA A 498 1.59 0.24 6.36
CA ALA A 498 1.26 -0.48 7.59
C ALA A 498 1.33 -2.00 7.39
N GLY A 499 0.58 -2.54 6.42
CA GLY A 499 0.57 -3.99 6.12
C GLY A 499 1.95 -4.59 5.80
N GLY A 500 2.88 -3.80 5.25
CA GLY A 500 4.24 -4.26 4.92
C GLY A 500 5.12 -4.39 6.16
N VAL A 501 5.04 -3.41 7.07
CA VAL A 501 5.71 -3.46 8.38
C VAL A 501 5.09 -4.55 9.27
N GLU A 502 3.77 -4.72 9.17
CA GLU A 502 2.98 -5.75 9.86
C GLU A 502 3.27 -7.16 9.34
N ALA A 503 3.51 -7.32 8.03
CA ALA A 503 3.99 -8.57 7.46
C ALA A 503 5.40 -8.91 7.96
N VAL A 504 6.33 -7.95 8.04
CA VAL A 504 7.65 -8.18 8.66
C VAL A 504 7.51 -8.60 10.14
N ALA A 505 6.67 -7.91 10.91
CA ALA A 505 6.40 -8.28 12.31
C ALA A 505 5.76 -9.69 12.44
N THR A 506 4.90 -10.08 11.49
CA THR A 506 4.29 -11.41 11.43
C THR A 506 5.31 -12.50 11.12
N VAL A 507 6.22 -12.25 10.17
CA VAL A 507 7.30 -13.19 9.83
C VAL A 507 8.32 -13.30 10.97
N GLN A 508 8.63 -12.21 11.66
CA GLN A 508 9.49 -12.25 12.86
C GLN A 508 8.82 -12.99 14.03
N ALA A 509 7.50 -12.91 14.17
CA ALA A 509 6.76 -13.72 15.14
C ALA A 509 6.90 -15.21 14.84
N ILE A 510 6.74 -15.62 13.57
CA ILE A 510 6.96 -17.00 13.11
C ILE A 510 8.38 -17.48 13.41
N ARG A 511 9.39 -16.67 13.09
CA ARG A 511 10.83 -16.99 13.29
C ARG A 511 11.19 -17.14 14.77
N THR A 512 10.67 -16.28 15.64
CA THR A 512 11.09 -16.21 17.06
C THR A 512 10.20 -17.01 18.02
N GLY A 513 8.95 -17.28 17.61
CA GLY A 513 7.91 -17.84 18.47
C GLY A 513 7.43 -16.89 19.58
N TRP A 514 7.85 -15.62 19.57
CA TRP A 514 7.34 -14.58 20.47
C TRP A 514 6.33 -13.72 19.71
N VAL A 515 5.31 -13.21 20.41
CA VAL A 515 4.35 -12.23 19.88
C VAL A 515 4.33 -11.00 20.78
N HIS A 516 4.32 -9.82 20.17
CA HIS A 516 4.38 -8.55 20.90
C HIS A 516 3.06 -8.25 21.65
N PRO A 517 3.11 -7.49 22.76
CA PRO A 517 1.91 -7.09 23.49
C PRO A 517 0.96 -6.21 22.68
N ASN A 518 -0.27 -6.07 23.19
CA ASN A 518 -1.13 -4.93 22.93
C ASN A 518 -0.89 -3.88 24.04
N ILE A 519 -0.07 -2.87 23.76
CA ILE A 519 0.10 -1.76 24.71
C ILE A 519 -1.14 -0.86 24.73
N ASN A 520 -1.31 -0.09 25.80
CA ASN A 520 -2.39 0.89 26.01
C ASN A 520 -3.82 0.33 26.10
N LEU A 521 -3.98 -1.00 26.09
CA LEU A 521 -5.22 -1.70 26.40
C LEU A 521 -5.43 -1.76 27.93
N GLU A 522 -5.81 -0.62 28.52
CA GLU A 522 -5.98 -0.46 29.98
C GLU A 522 -7.40 -0.83 30.44
N ASN A 523 -8.39 -0.48 29.62
CA ASN A 523 -9.81 -0.70 29.84
C ASN A 523 -10.41 -1.31 28.56
N PRO A 524 -10.32 -2.64 28.36
CA PRO A 524 -10.89 -3.31 27.20
C PRO A 524 -12.37 -2.98 27.00
N ASP A 525 -12.75 -2.80 25.75
CA ASP A 525 -14.16 -2.66 25.34
C ASP A 525 -14.97 -3.88 25.81
N ALA A 526 -16.14 -3.65 26.42
CA ALA A 526 -16.96 -4.72 26.98
C ALA A 526 -17.48 -5.73 25.93
N SER A 527 -17.39 -5.38 24.65
CA SER A 527 -17.70 -6.27 23.51
C SER A 527 -16.54 -7.16 23.06
N VAL A 528 -15.37 -7.09 23.72
CA VAL A 528 -14.13 -7.78 23.34
C VAL A 528 -13.69 -8.75 24.43
N ASP A 529 -13.73 -10.07 24.16
CA ASP A 529 -13.09 -11.07 25.02
C ASP A 529 -11.57 -10.99 24.86
N THR A 530 -10.90 -10.52 25.91
CA THR A 530 -9.46 -10.36 26.00
C THR A 530 -8.69 -11.68 25.88
N LYS A 531 -9.32 -12.85 26.03
CA LYS A 531 -8.65 -14.17 25.87
C LYS A 531 -8.15 -14.42 24.44
N LEU A 532 -8.78 -13.79 23.44
CA LEU A 532 -8.33 -13.83 22.04
C LEU A 532 -7.20 -12.84 21.76
N LEU A 533 -6.98 -11.85 22.64
CA LEU A 533 -5.94 -10.85 22.45
C LEU A 533 -4.63 -11.30 23.12
N VAL A 534 -3.49 -10.90 22.56
CA VAL A 534 -2.24 -10.88 23.32
C VAL A 534 -2.39 -9.85 24.44
N GLY A 535 -1.96 -10.19 25.65
CA GLY A 535 -2.04 -9.29 26.79
C GLY A 535 -1.10 -8.07 26.73
N VAL A 536 -1.00 -7.37 27.85
CA VAL A 536 -0.09 -6.21 28.04
C VAL A 536 1.40 -6.59 28.13
N LYS A 537 1.75 -7.86 27.91
CA LYS A 537 3.12 -8.38 27.85
C LYS A 537 3.25 -9.33 26.66
N LYS A 538 4.45 -9.46 26.11
CA LYS A 538 4.74 -10.44 25.05
C LYS A 538 4.42 -11.87 25.50
N GLU A 539 3.83 -12.65 24.60
CA GLU A 539 3.50 -14.06 24.80
C GLU A 539 4.38 -14.94 23.91
N ARG A 540 4.45 -16.24 24.22
CA ARG A 540 5.20 -17.22 23.41
C ARG A 540 4.24 -18.24 22.81
N LEU A 541 4.28 -18.40 21.50
CA LEU A 541 3.41 -19.29 20.72
C LEU A 541 4.25 -20.22 19.84
N ASN A 542 3.73 -21.43 19.62
CA ASN A 542 4.18 -22.27 18.52
C ASN A 542 3.31 -21.94 17.30
N ILE A 543 3.68 -20.91 16.54
CA ILE A 543 2.86 -20.40 15.44
C ILE A 543 2.76 -21.47 14.34
N LYS A 544 1.53 -21.86 14.00
CA LYS A 544 1.22 -22.86 12.96
C LYS A 544 0.97 -22.16 11.62
N ALA A 545 0.04 -21.21 11.61
CA ALA A 545 -0.19 -20.24 10.55
C ALA A 545 -0.56 -18.89 11.16
N ALA A 546 -0.19 -17.80 10.48
CA ALA A 546 -0.45 -16.43 10.90
C ALA A 546 -1.07 -15.58 9.79
N LEU A 547 -2.02 -14.71 10.16
CA LEU A 547 -2.56 -13.68 9.26
C LEU A 547 -1.95 -12.30 9.55
N SER A 548 -1.77 -11.51 8.50
CA SER A 548 -1.66 -10.04 8.57
C SER A 548 -2.88 -9.43 7.87
N ASN A 549 -3.65 -8.63 8.61
CA ASN A 549 -4.88 -7.99 8.14
C ASN A 549 -4.66 -6.51 7.79
N SER A 550 -5.36 -6.01 6.77
CA SER A 550 -5.42 -4.58 6.47
C SER A 550 -6.74 -4.19 5.80
N PHE A 551 -7.47 -3.25 6.41
CA PHE A 551 -8.82 -2.83 5.99
C PHE A 551 -8.85 -1.32 5.76
N GLY A 552 -8.69 -0.89 4.51
CA GLY A 552 -8.52 0.50 4.13
C GLY A 552 -9.82 1.24 3.80
N PHE A 553 -9.75 2.57 3.89
CA PHE A 553 -10.74 3.47 3.29
C PHE A 553 -10.99 3.11 1.82
N GLY A 554 -12.22 3.33 1.35
CA GLY A 554 -12.75 2.76 0.11
C GLY A 554 -13.31 1.34 0.27
N GLY A 555 -13.33 0.80 1.51
CA GLY A 555 -13.78 -0.56 1.79
C GLY A 555 -12.80 -1.63 1.31
N HIS A 556 -11.52 -1.30 1.16
CA HIS A 556 -10.50 -2.20 0.61
C HIS A 556 -10.00 -3.16 1.69
N ASN A 557 -10.47 -4.41 1.66
CA ASN A 557 -10.04 -5.41 2.63
C ASN A 557 -8.92 -6.27 2.05
N SER A 558 -7.93 -6.66 2.86
CA SER A 558 -6.96 -7.69 2.51
C SER A 558 -6.44 -8.45 3.73
N SER A 559 -6.32 -9.77 3.58
CA SER A 559 -5.75 -10.69 4.58
C SER A 559 -4.74 -11.58 3.87
N ILE A 560 -3.51 -11.66 4.39
CA ILE A 560 -2.42 -12.50 3.83
C ILE A 560 -1.88 -13.47 4.88
N LEU A 561 -1.47 -14.67 4.45
CA LEU A 561 -1.09 -15.78 5.32
C LEU A 561 0.38 -16.18 5.18
N PHE A 562 1.01 -16.41 6.33
CA PHE A 562 2.36 -16.93 6.47
C PHE A 562 2.40 -18.14 7.40
N ALA A 563 3.37 -19.03 7.22
CA ALA A 563 3.62 -20.16 8.14
C ALA A 563 5.13 -20.45 8.28
N PRO A 564 5.56 -21.17 9.33
CA PRO A 564 6.92 -21.68 9.41
C PRO A 564 7.25 -22.57 8.22
N TYR A 565 8.35 -22.28 7.52
CA TYR A 565 8.87 -23.14 6.48
C TYR A 565 9.41 -24.45 7.08
N LYS A 566 9.16 -25.58 6.40
CA LYS A 566 9.55 -26.94 6.78
C LYS A 566 10.07 -27.71 5.57
#